data_AF-A0A838TTQ0-F1
#
_entry.id   AF-A0A838TTQ0-F1
#
_cell.length_a   1.000
_cell.length_b   1.000
_cell.length_c   1.000
_cell.angle_alpha   90.00
_cell.angle_beta   90.00
_cell.angle_gamma   90.00
#
_symmetry.space_group_name_H-M   'P 1'
#
loop_
_entity.id
_entity.type
_entity.pdbx_description
1 polymer ?
#
loop_
_entity_poly.entity_id
_entity_poly.type
_entity_poly.pdbx_seq_one_letter_code
_entity_poly.pdbx_strand_id
1 'polypeptide(L)'
;MKLLNKILPFLPYLFVFISSLYVPTDPDLGWHLKYGEYFFQNGNVLRENTFSTMMQEYQWANTSWLTDVITYGVFSFGGFGGLTLLGAGLVTATLYVFAKVAKLTVWDQVL
;
A
#
# COMPACT_ATOMS: atom_id res chain seq x y z
N MET A 1 -36.24 -3.82 -4.48
CA MET A 1 -35.68 -2.90 -5.51
C MET A 1 -34.82 -1.77 -4.93
N LYS A 2 -35.31 -0.94 -3.97
CA LYS A 2 -34.54 0.20 -3.42
C LYS A 2 -33.21 -0.18 -2.73
N LEU A 3 -33.13 -1.34 -2.07
CA LEU A 3 -31.91 -1.80 -1.40
C LEU A 3 -30.82 -2.21 -2.40
N LEU A 4 -31.19 -2.93 -3.46
CA LEU A 4 -30.26 -3.41 -4.49
C LEU A 4 -29.54 -2.23 -5.16
N ASN A 5 -30.27 -1.16 -5.48
CA ASN A 5 -29.72 0.05 -6.10
C ASN A 5 -28.72 0.79 -5.19
N LYS A 6 -28.77 0.57 -3.87
CA LYS A 6 -27.79 1.13 -2.93
C LYS A 6 -26.51 0.30 -2.84
N ILE A 7 -26.60 -1.02 -3.06
CA ILE A 7 -25.46 -1.94 -2.92
C ILE A 7 -24.67 -2.04 -4.23
N LEU A 8 -25.36 -2.00 -5.36
CA LEU A 8 -24.78 -2.25 -6.67
C LEU A 8 -23.57 -1.35 -7.04
N PRO A 9 -23.53 -0.05 -6.68
CA PRO A 9 -22.35 0.79 -6.93
C PRO A 9 -21.10 0.37 -6.15
N PHE A 10 -21.23 -0.45 -5.11
CA PHE A 10 -20.10 -0.92 -4.31
C PHE A 10 -19.45 -2.20 -4.85
N LEU A 11 -20.14 -2.91 -5.76
CA LEU A 11 -19.67 -4.17 -6.31
C LEU A 11 -18.29 -4.07 -6.98
N PRO A 12 -17.97 -3.04 -7.79
CA PRO A 12 -16.65 -2.93 -8.41
C PRO A 12 -15.52 -2.77 -7.40
N TYR A 13 -15.75 -2.01 -6.32
CA TYR A 13 -14.74 -1.80 -5.27
C TYR A 13 -14.51 -3.07 -4.45
N LEU A 14 -15.58 -3.81 -4.16
CA LEU A 14 -15.48 -5.10 -3.49
C LEU A 14 -14.73 -6.11 -4.36
N PHE A 15 -15.05 -6.16 -5.65
CA PHE A 15 -14.34 -7.01 -6.61
C PHE A 15 -12.85 -6.68 -6.65
N VAL A 16 -12.48 -5.41 -6.83
CA VAL A 16 -11.08 -4.96 -6.88
C VAL A 16 -10.35 -5.24 -5.57
N PHE A 17 -11.01 -5.06 -4.42
CA PHE A 17 -10.43 -5.38 -3.12
C PHE A 17 -10.07 -6.86 -3.04
N ILE A 18 -11.03 -7.75 -3.34
CA ILE A 18 -10.82 -9.21 -3.30
C ILE A 18 -9.74 -9.64 -4.30
N SER A 19 -9.77 -9.10 -5.53
CA SER A 19 -8.77 -9.40 -6.55
C SER A 19 -7.35 -8.91 -6.19
N SER A 20 -7.24 -7.94 -5.30
CA SER A 20 -5.97 -7.38 -4.84
C SER A 20 -5.44 -8.06 -3.56
N LEU A 21 -6.11 -9.10 -3.05
CA LEU A 21 -5.64 -9.90 -1.91
C LEU A 21 -4.57 -10.91 -2.33
N TYR A 22 -3.36 -10.42 -2.58
CA TYR A 22 -2.19 -11.26 -2.82
C TYR A 22 -1.04 -10.89 -1.87
N VAL A 23 -0.16 -11.85 -1.62
CA VAL A 23 1.03 -11.64 -0.78
C VAL A 23 1.99 -10.71 -1.51
N PRO A 24 2.55 -9.67 -0.85
CA PRO A 24 3.54 -8.80 -1.49
C PRO A 24 4.75 -9.59 -1.98
N THR A 25 5.11 -9.41 -3.25
CA THR A 25 6.24 -10.09 -3.91
C THR A 25 7.28 -9.10 -4.44
N ASP A 26 7.25 -7.86 -3.96
CA ASP A 26 8.23 -6.85 -4.35
C ASP A 26 9.64 -7.31 -3.91
N PRO A 27 10.61 -7.35 -4.84
CA PRO A 27 11.98 -7.78 -4.51
C PRO A 27 12.66 -6.87 -3.48
N ASP A 28 12.28 -5.59 -3.43
CA ASP A 28 12.83 -4.59 -2.52
C ASP A 28 12.09 -4.53 -1.17
N LEU A 29 11.04 -5.35 -0.98
CA LEU A 29 10.26 -5.38 0.27
C LEU A 29 11.15 -5.59 1.51
N GLY A 30 12.18 -6.42 1.40
CA GLY A 30 13.12 -6.65 2.49
C GLY A 30 13.82 -5.37 2.94
N TRP A 31 14.16 -4.48 2.01
CA TRP A 31 14.74 -3.17 2.32
C TRP A 31 13.72 -2.26 2.99
N HIS A 32 12.50 -2.16 2.47
CA HIS A 32 11.44 -1.37 3.10
C HIS A 32 11.17 -1.79 4.55
N LEU A 33 11.14 -3.10 4.81
CA LEU A 33 10.99 -3.64 6.17
C LEU A 33 12.18 -3.30 7.06
N LYS A 34 13.42 -3.45 6.57
CA LYS A 34 14.63 -3.17 7.36
C LYS A 34 14.83 -1.69 7.64
N TYR A 35 14.51 -0.81 6.69
CA TYR A 35 14.57 0.63 6.88
C TYR A 35 13.50 1.12 7.86
N GLY A 36 12.28 0.59 7.77
CA GLY A 36 11.23 0.86 8.75
C GLY A 36 11.61 0.35 10.14
N GLU A 37 12.13 -0.88 10.26
CA GLU A 37 12.63 -1.44 11.51
C GLU A 37 13.69 -0.53 12.15
N TYR A 38 14.66 -0.10 11.36
CA TYR A 38 15.71 0.81 11.81
C TYR A 38 15.12 2.12 12.36
N PHE A 39 14.14 2.71 11.67
CA PHE A 39 13.49 3.93 12.12
C PHE A 39 12.80 3.75 13.48
N PHE A 40 12.06 2.66 13.69
CA PHE A 40 11.42 2.38 14.97
C PHE A 40 12.42 2.14 16.11
N GLN A 41 13.58 1.56 15.80
CA GLN A 41 14.63 1.28 16.79
C GLN A 41 15.47 2.52 17.15
N ASN A 42 15.75 3.40 16.19
CA ASN A 42 16.73 4.49 16.35
C ASN A 42 16.08 5.89 16.37
N GLY A 43 14.85 6.04 15.91
CA GLY A 43 14.13 7.31 15.86
C GLY A 43 14.58 8.26 14.74
N ASN A 44 15.38 7.78 13.79
CA ASN A 44 15.88 8.56 12.66
C ASN A 44 15.83 7.77 11.34
N VAL A 45 15.80 8.51 10.23
CA VAL A 45 15.83 7.92 8.88
C VAL A 45 17.24 7.47 8.54
N LEU A 46 17.40 6.21 8.13
CA LEU A 46 18.69 5.67 7.69
C LEU A 46 19.12 6.31 6.36
N ARG A 47 20.28 6.96 6.37
CA ARG A 47 20.90 7.62 5.19
C ARG A 47 22.15 6.91 4.67
N GLU A 48 22.66 5.98 5.46
CA GLU A 48 23.83 5.17 5.12
C GLU A 48 23.39 3.89 4.39
N ASN A 49 24.27 3.38 3.54
CA ASN A 49 24.02 2.15 2.79
C ASN A 49 24.29 0.88 3.61
N THR A 50 23.78 0.83 4.85
CA THR A 50 24.14 -0.18 5.87
C THR A 50 23.77 -1.61 5.48
N PHE A 51 22.67 -1.80 4.73
CA PHE A 51 22.18 -3.13 4.34
C PHE A 51 22.67 -3.59 2.96
N SER A 52 23.53 -2.82 2.31
CA SER A 52 24.16 -3.18 1.03
C SER A 52 25.59 -3.65 1.23
N THR A 53 25.99 -4.66 0.46
CA THR A 53 27.41 -5.09 0.37
C THR A 53 28.21 -4.24 -0.62
N MET A 54 27.54 -3.49 -1.50
CA MET A 54 28.17 -2.61 -2.48
C MET A 54 28.01 -1.15 -2.07
N MET A 55 28.98 -0.30 -2.45
CA MET A 55 28.93 1.16 -2.25
C MET A 55 28.63 1.56 -0.78
N GLN A 56 29.42 1.04 0.17
CA GLN A 56 29.18 1.28 1.61
C GLN A 56 29.27 2.76 2.02
N GLU A 57 30.10 3.55 1.33
CA GLU A 57 30.25 4.99 1.59
C GLU A 57 29.16 5.84 0.93
N TYR A 58 28.27 5.23 0.15
CA TYR A 58 27.20 5.97 -0.51
C TYR A 58 26.16 6.46 0.50
N GLN A 59 25.89 7.76 0.46
CA GLN A 59 24.85 8.40 1.25
C GLN A 59 23.63 8.60 0.36
N TRP A 60 22.51 8.01 0.74
CA TRP A 60 21.26 8.14 0.01
C TRP A 60 20.26 8.98 0.79
N ALA A 61 19.59 9.90 0.11
CA ALA A 61 18.39 10.51 0.66
C ALA A 61 17.27 9.46 0.51
N ASN A 62 17.03 8.65 1.55
CA ASN A 62 15.93 7.68 1.56
C ASN A 62 14.60 8.42 1.30
N THR A 63 14.13 8.43 0.05
CA THR A 63 12.87 9.06 -0.35
C THR A 63 11.65 8.25 0.03
N SER A 64 11.82 6.94 0.29
CA SER A 64 10.74 6.03 0.70
C SER A 64 10.54 5.96 2.20
N TRP A 65 11.28 6.74 3.02
CA TRP A 65 11.32 6.57 4.47
C TRP A 65 9.94 6.50 5.15
N LEU A 66 8.97 7.33 4.72
CA LEU A 66 7.63 7.31 5.32
C LEU A 66 6.88 6.03 4.95
N THR A 67 7.03 5.58 3.69
CA THR A 67 6.51 4.30 3.22
C THR A 67 7.16 3.15 3.99
N ASP A 68 8.46 3.20 4.25
CA ASP A 68 9.20 2.19 5.01
C ASP A 68 8.64 2.07 6.44
N VAL A 69 8.43 3.21 7.11
CA VAL A 69 7.84 3.29 8.45
C VAL A 69 6.43 2.71 8.48
N ILE A 70 5.57 3.07 7.53
CA ILE A 70 4.20 2.54 7.47
C ILE A 70 4.21 1.04 7.17
N THR A 71 5.05 0.61 6.22
CA THR A 71 5.17 -0.80 5.79
C THR A 71 5.64 -1.66 6.95
N TYR A 72 6.73 -1.28 7.62
CA TYR A 72 7.20 -2.02 8.79
C TYR A 72 6.20 -1.98 9.93
N GLY A 73 5.57 -0.83 10.20
CA GLY A 73 4.52 -0.71 11.21
C GLY A 73 3.40 -1.72 10.98
N VAL A 74 2.82 -1.75 9.79
CA VAL A 74 1.76 -2.71 9.44
C VAL A 74 2.24 -4.15 9.49
N PHE A 75 3.46 -4.42 9.01
CA PHE A 75 4.08 -5.74 9.07
C PHE A 75 4.30 -6.21 10.52
N SER A 76 4.68 -5.31 11.44
CA SER A 76 4.94 -5.66 12.84
C SER A 76 3.67 -6.12 13.58
N PHE A 77 2.50 -5.62 13.19
CA PHE A 77 1.21 -6.02 13.79
C PHE A 77 0.54 -7.20 13.08
N GLY A 78 0.61 -7.23 11.73
CA GLY A 78 -0.18 -8.17 10.91
C GLY A 78 0.63 -9.07 9.98
N GLY A 79 1.96 -8.98 10.02
CA GLY A 79 2.86 -9.67 9.10
C GLY A 79 2.54 -9.38 7.63
N PHE A 80 2.80 -10.35 6.76
CA PHE A 80 2.46 -10.26 5.35
C PHE A 80 0.95 -10.13 5.10
N GLY A 81 0.10 -10.70 5.96
CA GLY A 81 -1.35 -10.54 5.85
C GLY A 81 -1.79 -9.08 6.05
N GLY A 82 -1.18 -8.38 7.00
CA GLY A 82 -1.39 -6.93 7.19
C GLY A 82 -1.00 -6.12 5.96
N LEU A 83 0.14 -6.45 5.35
CA LEU A 83 0.59 -5.80 4.11
C LEU A 83 -0.34 -6.09 2.92
N THR A 84 -0.83 -7.32 2.79
CA THR A 84 -1.84 -7.68 1.77
C THR A 84 -3.11 -6.85 1.93
N LEU A 85 -3.63 -6.73 3.16
CA LEU A 85 -4.83 -5.94 3.45
C LEU A 85 -4.61 -4.45 3.19
N LEU A 86 -3.44 -3.91 3.57
CA LEU A 86 -3.07 -2.53 3.29
C LEU A 86 -3.01 -2.27 1.77
N GLY A 87 -2.31 -3.14 1.02
CA GLY A 87 -2.19 -3.04 -0.42
C GLY A 87 -3.55 -3.09 -1.13
N ALA A 88 -4.38 -4.09 -0.80
CA ALA A 88 -5.73 -4.20 -1.34
C ALA A 88 -6.58 -2.96 -1.01
N GLY A 89 -6.49 -2.46 0.22
CA GLY A 89 -7.16 -1.24 0.65
C GLY A 89 -6.71 -0.01 -0.15
N LEU A 90 -5.41 0.17 -0.37
CA LEU A 90 -4.85 1.29 -1.12
C LEU A 90 -5.25 1.25 -2.61
N VAL A 91 -5.23 0.07 -3.24
CA VAL A 91 -5.69 -0.10 -4.63
C VAL A 91 -7.17 0.26 -4.76
N THR A 92 -8.01 -0.27 -3.87
CA THR A 92 -9.45 0.03 -3.85
C THR A 92 -9.72 1.51 -3.56
N ALA A 93 -9.00 2.11 -2.61
CA ALA A 93 -9.14 3.53 -2.29
C ALA A 93 -8.73 4.41 -3.47
N THR A 94 -7.65 4.06 -4.18
CA THR A 94 -7.21 4.76 -5.39
C THR A 94 -8.29 4.74 -6.46
N LEU A 95 -8.88 3.57 -6.73
CA LEU A 95 -9.99 3.44 -7.67
C LEU A 95 -11.22 4.26 -7.22
N TYR A 96 -11.56 4.22 -5.93
CA TYR A 96 -12.68 4.99 -5.39
C TYR A 96 -12.47 6.50 -5.58
N VAL A 97 -11.29 7.02 -5.22
CA VAL A 97 -10.96 8.45 -5.39
C VAL A 97 -10.98 8.81 -6.87
N PHE A 98 -10.37 7.98 -7.73
CA PHE A 98 -10.38 8.18 -9.17
C PHE A 98 -11.81 8.25 -9.73
N ALA A 99 -12.66 7.28 -9.39
CA ALA A 99 -14.05 7.25 -9.83
C ALA A 99 -14.83 8.50 -9.38
N LYS A 100 -14.59 8.98 -8.17
CA LYS A 100 -15.18 10.22 -7.65
C LYS A 100 -14.71 11.46 -8.42
N VAL A 101 -13.41 11.58 -8.66
CA VAL A 101 -12.82 12.74 -9.36
C VAL A 101 -13.23 12.76 -10.83
N ALA A 102 -13.20 11.61 -11.50
CA ALA A 102 -13.62 11.45 -12.88
C ALA A 102 -15.16 11.49 -13.06
N LYS A 103 -15.92 11.64 -11.97
CA LYS A 103 -17.40 11.63 -11.96
C LYS A 103 -17.96 10.40 -12.68
N LEU A 104 -17.31 9.25 -12.52
CA LEU A 104 -17.78 7.99 -13.06
C LEU A 104 -19.07 7.62 -12.33
N THR A 105 -20.19 7.84 -12.98
CA THR A 105 -21.45 7.22 -12.61
C THR A 105 -21.48 5.83 -13.22
N VAL A 106 -21.56 4.82 -12.37
CA VAL A 106 -21.66 3.41 -12.78
C VAL A 106 -22.87 3.17 -13.72
N TRP A 107 -23.80 4.14 -13.81
CA TRP A 107 -25.11 4.00 -14.43
C TRP A 107 -25.54 5.09 -15.43
N ASP A 108 -24.86 6.23 -15.56
CA ASP A 108 -25.37 7.32 -16.43
C ASP A 108 -25.07 7.13 -17.92
N GLN A 109 -24.31 6.09 -18.30
CA GLN A 109 -23.92 5.83 -19.69
C GLN A 109 -24.48 4.52 -20.27
N VAL A 110 -25.19 3.72 -19.47
CA VAL A 110 -25.69 2.38 -19.88
C VAL A 110 -27.22 2.37 -20.09
N LEU A 111 -27.92 3.45 -19.73
CA LEU A 111 -29.34 3.71 -20.01
C LEU A 111 -29.49 5.08 -20.66
#